data_AF-A0A4S4KFR5-F1
#
_entry.id   AF-A0A4S4KFR5-F1
#
_cell.length_a   1.000
_cell.length_b   1.000
_cell.length_c   1.000
_cell.angle_alpha   90.00
_cell.angle_beta   90.00
_cell.angle_gamma   90.00
#
_symmetry.space_group_name_H-M   'P 1'
#
loop_
_entity.id
_entity.type
_entity.pdbx_description
1 polymer ?
#
loop_
_entity_poly.entity_id
_entity_poly.type
_entity_poly.pdbx_seq_one_letter_code
_entity_poly.pdbx_strand_id
1 'polypeptide(L)'
;MSRKTFVNEMLLQAGKTHPAAPLLTSGPLLPLIKIASAEISNLCSILRPTSEDKMSWTTNAFLLALEDAEVLFAPWIPLARGSGGRPASKPSHLAWISFSTPAAPQTISSSAHLLRADPAEALTNQLSLLLQKKQSDDSNGHWSAIDIQLCDFPTIFHKTVPPDEWRFDYVKQAQDMYGSKNTPANVLVSDTYAWAFKVFDMVNPVHRIALYTAIIICKMLPNIFNPYAGRANVPVEKSATQTEILCAVRNAELRNVDRNGHGEAPPFIFMVTAYCIAWTYEESPLRKYVKKSAGFGEPWTNKHSKLRFSSPQTAY
;
A
#
# COMPACT_ATOMS: atom_id res chain seq x y z
N MET A 1 -17.72 14.04 0.19
CA MET A 1 -19.19 13.98 0.37
C MET A 1 -19.60 15.27 1.05
N SER A 2 -20.66 15.96 0.61
CA SER A 2 -21.05 17.23 1.26
C SER A 2 -21.68 16.99 2.63
N ARG A 3 -21.60 17.97 3.56
CA ARG A 3 -22.25 17.90 4.87
C ARG A 3 -23.75 17.64 4.76
N LYS A 4 -24.41 18.29 3.79
CA LYS A 4 -25.85 18.07 3.48
C LYS A 4 -26.13 16.64 3.01
N THR A 5 -25.28 16.08 2.14
CA THR A 5 -25.41 14.69 1.69
C THR A 5 -25.27 13.71 2.86
N PHE A 6 -24.32 13.96 3.75
CA PHE A 6 -24.13 13.14 4.94
C PHE A 6 -25.33 13.18 5.89
N VAL A 7 -25.85 14.37 6.21
CA VAL A 7 -27.04 14.52 7.06
C VAL A 7 -28.25 13.82 6.44
N ASN A 8 -28.46 13.98 5.13
CA ASN A 8 -29.56 13.29 4.45
C ASN A 8 -29.43 11.77 4.52
N GLU A 9 -28.23 11.22 4.30
CA GLU A 9 -28.01 9.78 4.44
C GLU A 9 -28.20 9.33 5.89
N MET A 10 -27.69 10.10 6.85
CA MET A 10 -27.83 9.81 8.28
C MET A 10 -29.31 9.73 8.69
N LEU A 11 -30.13 10.69 8.27
CA LEU A 11 -31.58 10.70 8.50
C LEU A 11 -32.27 9.52 7.80
N LEU A 12 -31.89 9.22 6.56
CA LEU A 12 -32.41 8.06 5.82
C LEU A 12 -32.11 6.74 6.55
N GLN A 13 -30.88 6.56 7.03
CA GLN A 13 -30.46 5.36 7.75
C GLN A 13 -31.14 5.26 9.12
N ALA A 14 -31.36 6.37 9.81
CA ALA A 14 -32.06 6.39 11.09
C ALA A 14 -33.50 5.84 11.01
N GLY A 15 -34.15 5.95 9.84
CA GLY A 15 -35.48 5.38 9.59
C GLY A 15 -35.52 3.87 9.38
N LYS A 16 -34.37 3.20 9.23
CA LYS A 16 -34.30 1.76 8.93
C LYS A 16 -34.27 0.90 10.19
N THR A 17 -34.80 -0.32 10.10
CA THR A 17 -34.70 -1.35 11.15
C THR A 17 -33.25 -1.81 11.37
N HIS A 18 -32.49 -1.91 10.29
CA HIS A 18 -31.06 -2.21 10.28
C HIS A 18 -30.30 -1.06 9.61
N PRO A 19 -29.93 -0.01 10.35
CA PRO A 19 -29.19 1.13 9.80
C PRO A 19 -27.79 0.67 9.35
N ALA A 20 -27.35 1.19 8.20
CA ALA A 20 -25.99 1.07 7.70
C ALA A 20 -25.21 2.37 7.97
N ALA A 21 -23.97 2.43 7.47
CA ALA A 21 -23.16 3.65 7.50
C ALA A 21 -23.98 4.87 7.00
N PRO A 22 -23.91 6.03 7.70
CA PRO A 22 -22.91 6.38 8.72
C PRO A 22 -23.25 5.96 10.15
N LEU A 23 -24.39 5.29 10.38
CA LEU A 23 -24.86 4.95 11.72
C LEU A 23 -24.46 3.53 12.14
N LEU A 24 -24.23 3.37 13.45
CA LEU A 24 -24.05 2.07 14.08
C LEU A 24 -25.39 1.64 14.70
N THR A 25 -25.81 0.40 14.45
CA THR A 25 -27.08 -0.14 14.97
C THR A 25 -27.16 -0.09 16.50
N SER A 26 -26.04 -0.29 17.19
CA SER A 26 -25.92 -0.22 18.65
C SER A 26 -25.20 1.04 19.14
N GLY A 27 -25.07 2.07 18.28
CA GLY A 27 -24.39 3.31 18.62
C GLY A 27 -25.32 4.29 19.34
N PRO A 28 -24.78 5.16 20.22
CA PRO A 28 -25.57 6.15 20.97
C PRO A 28 -26.20 7.22 20.07
N LEU A 29 -25.64 7.43 18.88
CA LEU A 29 -26.10 8.45 17.94
C LEU A 29 -27.45 8.12 17.29
N LEU A 30 -27.75 6.84 17.05
CA LEU A 30 -29.01 6.41 16.43
C LEU A 30 -30.27 6.79 17.25
N PRO A 31 -30.37 6.46 18.56
CA PRO A 31 -31.51 6.88 19.35
C PRO A 31 -31.60 8.41 19.49
N LEU A 32 -30.46 9.11 19.58
CA LEU A 32 -30.43 10.58 19.64
C LEU A 32 -31.03 11.21 18.38
N ILE A 33 -30.66 10.73 17.18
CA ILE A 33 -31.22 11.24 15.93
C ILE A 33 -32.72 10.99 15.85
N LYS A 34 -33.19 9.80 16.28
CA LYS A 34 -34.62 9.47 16.27
C LYS A 34 -35.42 10.39 17.20
N ILE A 35 -34.92 10.61 18.42
CA ILE A 35 -35.57 11.50 19.40
C ILE A 35 -35.57 12.94 18.88
N ALA A 36 -34.43 13.45 18.43
CA ALA A 36 -34.32 14.81 17.91
C ALA A 36 -35.20 15.02 16.67
N SER A 37 -35.27 14.05 15.75
CA SER A 37 -36.13 14.14 14.57
C SER A 37 -37.62 14.14 14.93
N ALA A 38 -38.01 13.36 15.95
CA ALA A 38 -39.38 13.36 16.47
C ALA A 38 -39.73 14.69 17.12
N GLU A 39 -38.81 15.26 17.91
CA GLU A 39 -39.02 16.54 18.58
C GLU A 39 -39.10 17.71 17.59
N ILE A 40 -38.19 17.75 16.62
CA ILE A 40 -38.26 18.72 15.51
C ILE A 40 -39.60 18.56 14.79
N SER A 41 -40.03 17.34 14.48
CA SER A 41 -41.32 17.10 13.81
C SER A 41 -42.53 17.57 14.64
N ASN A 42 -42.49 17.43 15.96
CA ASN A 42 -43.52 17.94 16.87
C ASN A 42 -43.56 19.47 16.84
N LEU A 43 -42.41 20.13 16.95
CA LEU A 43 -42.31 21.59 16.85
C LEU A 43 -42.78 22.10 15.49
N CYS A 44 -42.47 21.37 14.42
CA CYS A 44 -42.92 21.66 13.06
C CYS A 44 -44.45 21.56 12.93
N SER A 45 -45.09 20.62 13.62
CA SER A 45 -46.52 20.29 13.45
C SER A 45 -47.46 21.48 13.72
N ILE A 46 -47.01 22.44 14.53
CA ILE A 46 -47.72 23.68 14.86
C ILE A 46 -47.98 24.53 13.60
N LEU A 47 -47.09 24.46 12.60
CA LEU A 47 -47.11 25.29 11.40
C LEU A 47 -47.82 24.64 10.20
N ARG A 48 -48.43 23.45 10.38
CA ARG A 48 -49.01 22.62 9.30
C ARG A 48 -48.10 22.45 8.05
N PRO A 49 -46.80 22.15 8.20
CA PRO A 49 -45.87 22.07 7.07
C PRO A 49 -46.11 20.84 6.19
N THR A 50 -45.69 20.93 4.93
CA THR A 50 -45.66 19.77 4.04
C THR A 50 -44.60 18.76 4.51
N SER A 51 -44.65 17.52 4.02
CA SER A 51 -43.62 16.52 4.34
C SER A 51 -42.22 16.92 3.89
N GLU A 52 -42.12 17.70 2.80
CA GLU A 52 -40.85 18.20 2.28
C GLU A 52 -40.25 19.28 3.20
N ASP A 53 -41.11 20.18 3.71
CA ASP A 53 -40.71 21.20 4.69
C ASP A 53 -40.18 20.58 5.99
N LYS A 54 -40.85 19.53 6.49
CA LYS A 54 -40.40 18.79 7.69
C LYS A 54 -39.01 18.19 7.50
N MET A 55 -38.76 17.58 6.34
CA MET A 55 -37.45 17.00 6.02
C MET A 55 -36.39 18.09 5.89
N SER A 56 -36.71 19.19 5.21
CA SER A 56 -35.82 20.34 5.04
C SER A 56 -35.42 20.97 6.37
N TRP A 57 -36.38 21.21 7.28
CA TRP A 57 -36.11 21.78 8.59
C TRP A 57 -35.30 20.83 9.48
N THR A 58 -35.62 19.54 9.44
CA THR A 58 -34.84 18.52 10.16
C THR A 58 -33.40 18.50 9.65
N THR A 59 -33.18 18.45 8.34
CA THR A 59 -31.84 18.53 7.75
C THR A 59 -31.11 19.79 8.16
N ASN A 60 -31.76 20.96 8.14
CA ASN A 60 -31.14 22.23 8.53
C ASN A 60 -30.76 22.26 10.02
N ALA A 61 -31.61 21.74 10.91
CA ALA A 61 -31.31 21.66 12.34
C ALA A 61 -30.07 20.79 12.62
N PHE A 62 -29.95 19.63 11.95
CA PHE A 62 -28.76 18.79 12.08
C PHE A 62 -27.52 19.42 11.42
N LEU A 63 -27.67 20.17 10.33
CA LEU A 63 -26.56 20.91 9.74
C LEU A 63 -26.01 21.97 10.71
N LEU A 64 -26.89 22.75 11.33
CA LEU A 64 -26.52 23.73 12.35
C LEU A 64 -25.85 23.06 13.55
N ALA A 65 -26.38 21.93 14.02
CA ALA A 65 -25.77 21.18 15.13
C ALA A 65 -24.36 20.66 14.78
N LEU A 66 -24.13 20.19 13.54
CA LEU A 66 -22.81 19.78 13.10
C LEU A 66 -21.84 20.96 12.95
N GLU A 67 -22.34 22.14 12.61
CA GLU A 67 -21.55 23.37 12.51
C GLU A 67 -21.17 23.91 13.90
N ASP A 68 -22.13 23.97 14.81
CA ASP A 68 -21.93 24.42 16.20
C ASP A 68 -20.98 23.48 16.98
N ALA A 69 -21.09 22.17 16.75
CA ALA A 69 -20.18 21.18 17.32
C ALA A 69 -18.83 21.07 16.57
N GLU A 70 -18.58 21.94 15.58
CA GLU A 70 -17.36 21.96 14.76
C GLU A 70 -17.01 20.59 14.16
N VAL A 71 -18.02 19.81 13.78
CA VAL A 71 -17.81 18.47 13.22
C VAL A 71 -17.33 18.63 11.78
N LEU A 72 -16.04 18.38 11.58
CA LEU A 72 -15.37 18.45 10.28
C LEU A 72 -15.26 17.09 9.58
N PHE A 73 -15.33 16.00 10.36
CA PHE A 73 -15.13 14.64 9.85
C PHE A 73 -16.18 13.68 10.40
N ALA A 74 -16.49 12.65 9.61
CA ALA A 74 -17.27 11.52 10.07
C ALA A 74 -16.72 10.19 9.55
N PRO A 75 -16.80 9.11 10.33
CA PRO A 75 -16.40 7.79 9.86
C PRO A 75 -17.37 7.34 8.76
N TRP A 76 -16.81 6.86 7.65
CA TRP A 76 -17.57 6.53 6.45
C TRP A 76 -16.90 5.44 5.63
N ILE A 77 -17.70 4.54 5.06
CA ILE A 77 -17.23 3.58 4.07
C ILE A 77 -18.08 3.75 2.81
N PRO A 78 -17.49 4.01 1.63
CA PRO A 78 -18.25 4.00 0.39
C PRO A 78 -18.81 2.59 0.15
N LEU A 79 -20.10 2.51 -0.21
CA LEU A 79 -20.69 1.27 -0.71
C LEU A 79 -19.89 0.82 -1.94
N ALA A 80 -19.40 -0.42 -1.95
CA ALA A 80 -18.61 -0.96 -3.05
C ALA A 80 -19.41 -0.85 -4.35
N ARG A 81 -18.98 0.03 -5.26
CA ARG A 81 -19.53 0.11 -6.61
C ARG A 81 -18.85 -0.98 -7.44
N GLY A 82 -19.51 -2.13 -7.57
CA GLY A 82 -19.24 -3.07 -8.68
C GLY A 82 -18.44 -4.32 -8.39
N SER A 83 -18.14 -4.69 -7.14
CA SER A 83 -17.61 -6.04 -6.83
C SER A 83 -18.67 -6.91 -6.16
N GLY A 84 -18.87 -8.13 -6.66
CA GLY A 84 -19.77 -9.10 -6.06
C GLY A 84 -19.36 -9.42 -4.62
N GLY A 85 -20.15 -8.94 -3.65
CA GLY A 85 -19.91 -9.08 -2.23
C GLY A 85 -20.94 -8.31 -1.41
N ARG A 86 -21.10 -8.67 -0.13
CA ARG A 86 -22.01 -7.96 0.78
C ARG A 86 -21.50 -6.52 0.97
N PRO A 87 -22.32 -5.47 0.74
CA PRO A 87 -21.92 -4.10 0.98
C PRO A 87 -21.46 -3.92 2.43
N ALA A 88 -20.39 -3.14 2.65
CA ALA A 88 -19.91 -2.83 3.97
C ALA A 88 -21.02 -2.13 4.77
N SER A 89 -21.51 -2.78 5.83
CA SER A 89 -22.66 -2.32 6.61
C SER A 89 -22.29 -1.54 7.87
N LYS A 90 -21.00 -1.46 8.20
CA LYS A 90 -20.49 -0.79 9.41
C LYS A 90 -19.58 0.37 9.00
N PRO A 91 -19.71 1.57 9.60
CA PRO A 91 -18.69 2.60 9.45
C PRO A 91 -17.34 2.10 10.00
N SER A 92 -16.25 2.43 9.31
CA SER A 92 -14.89 2.08 9.75
C SER A 92 -14.28 3.28 10.47
N HIS A 93 -13.65 3.03 11.60
CA HIS A 93 -12.79 4.04 12.25
C HIS A 93 -11.50 4.31 11.46
N LEU A 94 -11.21 3.51 10.43
CA LEU A 94 -10.04 3.64 9.57
C LEU A 94 -10.31 4.51 8.32
N ALA A 95 -11.57 4.88 8.07
CA ALA A 95 -11.95 5.67 6.90
C ALA A 95 -12.87 6.83 7.31
N TRP A 96 -12.39 8.06 7.11
CA TRP A 96 -13.09 9.28 7.48
C TRP A 96 -13.35 10.11 6.23
N ILE A 97 -14.53 10.71 6.14
CA ILE A 97 -14.84 11.73 5.13
C ILE A 97 -14.73 13.11 5.75
N SER A 98 -14.16 14.06 5.00
CA SER A 98 -14.22 15.48 5.34
C SER A 98 -15.51 16.12 4.80
N PHE A 99 -16.08 17.01 5.60
CA PHE A 99 -17.17 17.90 5.20
C PHE A 99 -16.69 19.21 4.57
N SER A 100 -15.38 19.49 4.61
CA SER A 100 -14.82 20.63 3.86
C SER A 100 -14.92 20.34 2.36
N THR A 101 -15.76 21.08 1.66
CA THR A 101 -15.84 21.03 0.20
C THR A 101 -14.63 21.73 -0.42
N PRO A 102 -13.82 21.07 -1.27
CA PRO A 102 -13.22 21.77 -2.38
C PRO A 102 -14.29 22.01 -3.45
N ALA A 103 -14.38 23.24 -3.97
CA ALA A 103 -14.99 23.46 -5.27
C ALA A 103 -14.13 22.74 -6.33
N ALA A 104 -14.78 22.10 -7.31
CA ALA A 104 -14.05 21.55 -8.45
C ALA A 104 -13.29 22.68 -9.18
N PRO A 105 -12.07 22.46 -9.67
CA PRO A 105 -11.37 23.46 -10.45
C PRO A 105 -12.15 23.70 -11.74
N GLN A 106 -12.77 24.88 -11.87
CA GLN A 106 -13.20 25.36 -13.18
C GLN A 106 -11.93 25.66 -13.96
N THR A 107 -11.62 24.80 -14.92
CA THR A 107 -10.54 25.00 -15.87
C THR A 107 -10.77 26.29 -16.67
N ILE A 108 -9.83 27.21 -16.50
CA ILE A 108 -9.35 28.22 -17.45
C ILE A 108 -10.35 29.34 -17.80
N SER A 109 -10.10 30.54 -17.26
CA SER A 109 -9.68 31.64 -18.13
C SER A 109 -9.00 32.78 -17.35
N SER A 110 -7.76 33.05 -17.77
CA SER A 110 -7.02 34.31 -17.68
C SER A 110 -6.88 35.03 -16.32
N SER A 111 -5.66 34.94 -15.79
CA SER A 111 -4.87 36.07 -15.29
C SER A 111 -5.56 37.11 -14.40
N ALA A 112 -5.37 36.96 -13.08
CA ALA A 112 -5.12 38.10 -12.20
C ALA A 112 -4.12 37.67 -11.11
N HIS A 113 -2.92 38.23 -11.21
CA HIS A 113 -1.69 37.92 -10.49
C HIS A 113 -1.71 38.31 -9.00
N LEU A 114 -2.73 37.92 -8.22
CA LEU A 114 -2.75 38.10 -6.77
C LEU A 114 -3.32 36.85 -6.10
N LEU A 115 -2.52 35.77 -6.09
CA LEU A 115 -2.80 34.55 -5.34
C LEU A 115 -2.78 34.86 -3.83
N ARG A 116 -3.87 35.43 -3.32
CA ARG A 116 -4.30 35.13 -1.95
C ARG A 116 -4.63 33.65 -1.98
N ALA A 117 -3.70 32.81 -1.52
CA ALA A 117 -4.03 31.45 -1.15
C ALA A 117 -5.25 31.53 -0.24
N ASP A 118 -6.37 30.94 -0.68
CA ASP A 118 -7.59 30.92 0.11
C ASP A 118 -7.22 30.27 1.46
N PRO A 119 -7.42 30.94 2.61
CA PRO A 119 -7.08 30.38 3.91
C PRO A 119 -7.73 29.00 4.14
N ALA A 120 -8.87 28.70 3.49
CA ALA A 120 -9.50 27.39 3.52
C ALA A 120 -8.71 26.32 2.71
N GLU A 121 -8.10 26.70 1.58
CA GLU A 121 -7.25 25.82 0.78
C GLU A 121 -5.91 25.56 1.48
N ALA A 122 -5.32 26.61 2.07
CA ALA A 122 -4.12 26.48 2.90
C ALA A 122 -4.36 25.58 4.12
N LEU A 123 -5.50 25.74 4.81
CA LEU A 123 -5.90 24.88 5.93
C LEU A 123 -6.16 23.44 5.47
N THR A 124 -6.81 23.23 4.34
CA THR A 124 -7.09 21.87 3.82
C THR A 124 -5.81 21.14 3.42
N ASN A 125 -4.86 21.84 2.79
CA ASN A 125 -3.54 21.30 2.49
C ASN A 125 -2.76 20.98 3.76
N GLN A 126 -2.78 21.88 4.76
CA GLN A 126 -2.16 21.62 6.06
C GLN A 126 -2.80 20.43 6.78
N LEU A 127 -4.12 20.31 6.77
CA LEU A 127 -4.84 19.20 7.39
C LEU A 127 -4.60 17.88 6.66
N SER A 128 -4.54 17.89 5.33
CA SER A 128 -4.20 16.70 4.53
C SER A 128 -2.77 16.23 4.81
N LEU A 129 -1.82 17.16 4.94
CA LEU A 129 -0.46 16.87 5.35
C LEU A 129 -0.38 16.33 6.79
N LEU A 130 -1.17 16.88 7.72
CA LEU A 130 -1.24 16.39 9.10
C LEU A 130 -1.88 15.00 9.19
N LEU A 131 -2.88 14.70 8.35
CA LEU A 131 -3.50 13.39 8.24
C LEU A 131 -2.53 12.36 7.64
N GLN A 132 -1.85 12.70 6.55
CA GLN A 132 -0.80 11.86 5.97
C GLN A 132 0.32 11.62 6.99
N LYS A 133 0.72 12.65 7.75
CA LYS A 133 1.72 12.53 8.81
C LYS A 133 1.24 11.62 9.95
N LYS A 134 0.00 11.75 10.41
CA LYS A 134 -0.55 10.86 11.44
C LYS A 134 -0.67 9.41 10.93
N GLN A 135 -1.00 9.20 9.66
CA GLN A 135 -1.02 7.87 9.04
C GLN A 135 0.39 7.29 8.86
N SER A 136 1.38 8.13 8.53
CA SER A 136 2.78 7.70 8.47
C SER A 136 3.30 7.33 9.85
N ASP A 137 2.92 8.08 10.89
CA ASP A 137 3.37 7.89 12.28
C ASP A 137 2.68 6.70 12.97
N ASP A 138 1.58 6.18 12.44
CA ASP A 138 0.93 4.98 12.98
C ASP A 138 1.77 3.72 12.70
N SER A 139 2.25 3.09 13.78
CA SER A 139 2.98 1.80 13.72
C SER A 139 2.21 0.69 12.99
N ASN A 140 0.88 0.63 13.12
CA ASN A 140 0.05 -0.40 12.49
C ASN A 140 -0.62 0.06 11.19
N GLY A 141 -0.38 1.31 10.78
CA GLY A 141 -0.97 1.88 9.58
C GLY A 141 -0.38 1.24 8.32
N HIS A 142 -1.24 1.03 7.32
CA HIS A 142 -0.85 0.59 5.98
C HIS A 142 0.30 1.43 5.42
N TRP A 143 1.20 0.77 4.69
CA TRP A 143 2.32 1.43 4.05
C TRP A 143 2.80 0.59 2.86
N SER A 144 3.34 1.30 1.87
CA SER A 144 3.85 0.74 0.63
C SER A 144 5.36 0.82 0.64
N ALA A 145 6.02 -0.32 0.47
CA ALA A 145 7.48 -0.39 0.37
C ALA A 145 7.98 0.22 -0.95
N ILE A 146 7.12 0.28 -1.97
CA ILE A 146 7.43 0.87 -3.28
C ILE A 146 7.41 2.39 -3.21
N ASP A 147 6.63 3.01 -2.33
CA ASP A 147 6.53 4.47 -2.29
C ASP A 147 7.66 5.12 -1.49
N ILE A 148 8.43 4.33 -0.74
CA ILE A 148 9.50 4.83 0.13
C ILE A 148 10.75 5.19 -0.66
N GLN A 149 11.28 6.39 -0.44
CA GLN A 149 12.60 6.77 -0.94
C GLN A 149 13.68 6.32 0.05
N LEU A 150 14.91 6.10 -0.42
CA LEU A 150 16.02 5.67 0.45
C LEU A 150 16.28 6.67 1.60
N CYS A 151 16.11 7.97 1.36
CA CYS A 151 16.23 9.00 2.39
C CYS A 151 15.14 8.94 3.46
N ASP A 152 14.00 8.31 3.15
CA ASP A 152 12.82 8.24 4.01
C ASP A 152 12.76 6.93 4.81
N PHE A 153 13.77 6.06 4.73
CA PHE A 153 13.81 4.81 5.51
C PHE A 153 13.55 4.99 7.02
N PRO A 154 14.06 6.02 7.70
CA PRO A 154 13.78 6.23 9.11
C PRO A 154 12.28 6.34 9.43
N THR A 155 11.47 6.78 8.45
CA THR A 155 10.01 6.96 8.60
C THR A 155 9.22 5.64 8.67
N ILE A 156 9.87 4.49 8.47
CA ILE A 156 9.21 3.17 8.55
C ILE A 156 9.77 2.25 9.62
N PHE A 157 10.73 2.71 10.41
CA PHE A 157 11.34 1.92 11.48
C PHE A 157 10.41 1.66 12.66
N HIS A 158 9.32 2.41 12.80
CA HIS A 158 8.28 2.16 13.80
C HIS A 158 7.15 1.26 13.29
N LYS A 159 7.10 0.91 12.00
CA LYS A 159 6.04 0.07 11.43
C LYS A 159 6.11 -1.36 11.96
N THR A 160 5.00 -1.86 12.48
CA THR A 160 4.82 -3.20 13.08
C THR A 160 4.00 -4.13 12.20
N VAL A 161 3.43 -3.63 11.10
CA VAL A 161 2.70 -4.41 10.10
C VAL A 161 3.52 -4.58 8.82
N PRO A 162 3.38 -5.71 8.10
CA PRO A 162 3.97 -5.87 6.77
C PRO A 162 3.55 -4.73 5.81
N PRO A 163 4.37 -4.42 4.80
CA PRO A 163 3.97 -3.51 3.74
C PRO A 163 2.91 -4.16 2.84
N ASP A 164 2.21 -3.34 2.05
CA ASP A 164 1.14 -3.79 1.14
C ASP A 164 1.65 -4.74 0.04
N GLU A 165 2.96 -4.79 -0.22
CA GLU A 165 3.61 -5.75 -1.12
C GLU A 165 3.80 -7.14 -0.50
N TRP A 166 3.57 -7.32 0.79
CA TRP A 166 3.65 -8.65 1.42
C TRP A 166 2.36 -9.45 1.20
N ARG A 167 2.10 -9.83 -0.06
CA ARG A 167 0.86 -10.52 -0.47
C ARG A 167 1.12 -11.95 -0.88
N PHE A 168 0.18 -12.82 -0.51
CA PHE A 168 0.20 -14.23 -0.92
C PHE A 168 0.09 -14.41 -2.44
N ASP A 169 -0.50 -13.45 -3.15
CA ASP A 169 -0.60 -13.46 -4.60
C ASP A 169 0.80 -13.56 -5.27
N TYR A 170 1.84 -12.99 -4.65
CA TYR A 170 3.21 -13.09 -5.17
C TYR A 170 3.81 -14.49 -5.00
N VAL A 171 3.33 -15.29 -4.04
CA VAL A 171 3.68 -16.72 -3.96
C VAL A 171 3.14 -17.46 -5.18
N LYS A 172 1.89 -17.18 -5.57
CA LYS A 172 1.26 -17.79 -6.76
C LYS A 172 1.90 -17.31 -8.05
N GLN A 173 2.13 -16.00 -8.18
CA GLN A 173 2.82 -15.45 -9.35
C GLN A 173 4.21 -16.06 -9.52
N ALA A 174 4.98 -16.21 -8.42
CA ALA A 174 6.28 -16.89 -8.44
C ALA A 174 6.23 -18.38 -8.85
N GLN A 175 5.07 -19.04 -8.74
CA GLN A 175 4.84 -20.39 -9.24
C GLN A 175 4.53 -20.37 -10.74
N ASP A 176 3.73 -19.41 -11.20
CA ASP A 176 3.21 -19.34 -12.56
C ASP A 176 4.23 -18.83 -13.60
N MET A 177 5.10 -17.87 -13.26
CA MET A 177 6.04 -17.32 -14.27
C MET A 177 7.26 -18.20 -14.58
N TYR A 178 7.63 -19.13 -13.69
CA TYR A 178 8.98 -19.72 -13.71
C TYR A 178 9.04 -21.23 -13.97
N GLY A 179 8.01 -21.80 -14.60
CA GLY A 179 8.12 -23.13 -15.25
C GLY A 179 6.88 -24.01 -15.18
N SER A 180 6.99 -25.22 -15.75
CA SER A 180 5.92 -26.22 -15.73
C SER A 180 5.50 -26.56 -14.29
N LYS A 181 4.20 -26.62 -14.05
CA LYS A 181 3.62 -27.08 -12.78
C LYS A 181 4.17 -28.49 -12.50
N ASN A 182 4.65 -28.72 -11.28
CA ASN A 182 5.15 -30.01 -10.75
C ASN A 182 6.62 -30.40 -11.03
N THR A 183 7.50 -29.48 -11.45
CA THR A 183 8.94 -29.78 -11.37
C THR A 183 9.43 -29.73 -9.91
N PRO A 184 10.41 -30.54 -9.49
CA PRO A 184 10.98 -30.49 -8.14
C PRO A 184 11.46 -29.09 -7.73
N ALA A 185 11.92 -28.29 -8.70
CA ALA A 185 12.32 -26.90 -8.52
C ALA A 185 11.16 -25.97 -8.19
N ASN A 186 10.03 -26.12 -8.87
CA ASN A 186 8.88 -25.30 -8.59
C ASN A 186 8.31 -25.59 -7.20
N VAL A 187 8.24 -26.88 -6.82
CA VAL A 187 7.81 -27.31 -5.49
C VAL A 187 8.71 -26.73 -4.40
N LEU A 188 10.03 -26.88 -4.49
CA LEU A 188 10.96 -26.36 -3.49
C LEU A 188 10.81 -24.84 -3.29
N VAL A 189 10.75 -24.07 -4.37
CA VAL A 189 10.68 -22.61 -4.28
C VAL A 189 9.31 -22.15 -3.81
N SER A 190 8.24 -22.79 -4.28
CA SER A 190 6.88 -22.59 -3.78
C SER A 190 6.81 -22.81 -2.27
N ASP A 191 7.30 -23.94 -1.79
CA ASP A 191 7.28 -24.29 -0.38
C ASP A 191 8.13 -23.31 0.44
N THR A 192 9.26 -22.88 -0.11
CA THR A 192 10.13 -21.88 0.52
C THR A 192 9.41 -20.54 0.68
N TYR A 193 8.77 -20.03 -0.38
CA TYR A 193 8.04 -18.76 -0.33
C TYR A 193 6.78 -18.84 0.51
N ALA A 194 6.02 -19.93 0.43
CA ALA A 194 4.86 -20.15 1.29
C ALA A 194 5.25 -20.27 2.77
N TRP A 195 6.37 -20.92 3.07
CA TRP A 195 6.92 -21.01 4.41
C TRP A 195 7.37 -19.64 4.92
N ALA A 196 8.14 -18.89 4.13
CA ALA A 196 8.59 -17.56 4.51
C ALA A 196 7.42 -16.59 4.71
N PHE A 197 6.38 -16.66 3.87
CA PHE A 197 5.15 -15.88 4.03
C PHE A 197 4.49 -16.11 5.38
N LYS A 198 4.43 -17.37 5.84
CA LYS A 198 3.80 -17.76 7.11
C LYS A 198 4.62 -17.38 8.35
N VAL A 199 5.95 -17.43 8.24
CA VAL A 199 6.86 -17.18 9.37
C VAL A 199 7.24 -15.71 9.50
N PHE A 200 7.04 -14.90 8.46
CA PHE A 200 7.34 -13.48 8.50
C PHE A 200 6.58 -12.75 9.59
N ASP A 201 7.32 -11.91 10.30
CA ASP A 201 6.87 -11.16 11.46
C ASP A 201 7.70 -9.88 11.55
N MET A 202 7.04 -8.74 11.55
CA MET A 202 7.65 -7.42 11.63
C MET A 202 8.17 -7.07 13.02
N VAL A 203 7.84 -7.85 14.07
CA VAL A 203 8.45 -7.72 15.39
C VAL A 203 9.86 -8.31 15.40
N ASN A 204 10.14 -9.30 14.54
CA ASN A 204 11.43 -9.95 14.48
C ASN A 204 12.48 -9.07 13.75
N PRO A 205 13.60 -8.70 14.38
CA PRO A 205 14.58 -7.79 13.80
C PRO A 205 15.25 -8.37 12.53
N VAL A 206 15.41 -9.70 12.45
CA VAL A 206 15.99 -10.36 11.27
C VAL A 206 15.08 -10.18 10.06
N HIS A 207 13.78 -10.33 10.25
CA HIS A 207 12.78 -10.18 9.18
C HIS A 207 12.71 -8.74 8.70
N ARG A 208 12.79 -7.76 9.62
CA ARG A 208 12.86 -6.34 9.27
C ARG A 208 14.10 -6.01 8.46
N ILE A 209 15.27 -6.52 8.85
CA ILE A 209 16.51 -6.34 8.11
C ILE A 209 16.40 -6.96 6.70
N ALA A 210 15.82 -8.15 6.59
CA ALA A 210 15.57 -8.80 5.30
C ALA A 210 14.68 -7.93 4.39
N LEU A 211 13.58 -7.39 4.93
CA LEU A 211 12.69 -6.49 4.21
C LEU A 211 13.39 -5.20 3.79
N TYR A 212 14.08 -4.52 4.70
CA TYR A 212 14.80 -3.28 4.41
C TYR A 212 15.87 -3.48 3.34
N THR A 213 16.59 -4.61 3.41
CA THR A 213 17.57 -4.99 2.38
C THR A 213 16.88 -5.19 1.03
N ALA A 214 15.73 -5.86 0.99
CA ALA A 214 14.96 -6.04 -0.25
C ALA A 214 14.49 -4.72 -0.85
N ILE A 215 14.03 -3.77 -0.01
CA ILE A 215 13.64 -2.43 -0.45
C ILE A 215 14.84 -1.69 -1.03
N ILE A 216 16.00 -1.70 -0.36
CA ILE A 216 17.22 -1.07 -0.86
C ILE A 216 17.60 -1.64 -2.23
N ILE A 217 17.66 -2.97 -2.35
CA ILE A 217 18.01 -3.63 -3.62
C ILE A 217 16.99 -3.31 -4.70
N CYS A 218 15.70 -3.25 -4.35
CA CYS A 218 14.64 -2.88 -5.27
C CYS A 218 14.76 -1.43 -5.76
N LYS A 219 15.19 -0.50 -4.91
CA LYS A 219 15.41 0.90 -5.29
C LYS A 219 16.70 1.13 -6.07
N MET A 220 17.61 0.17 -6.02
CA MET A 220 18.75 0.10 -6.93
C MET A 220 18.37 -0.45 -8.31
N LEU A 221 17.08 -0.73 -8.57
CA LEU A 221 16.57 -0.93 -9.93
C LEU A 221 16.39 0.45 -10.59
N PRO A 222 17.00 0.69 -11.76
CA PRO A 222 16.99 -0.25 -12.88
C PRO A 222 18.22 -1.17 -12.92
N ASN A 223 18.14 -2.23 -13.74
CA ASN A 223 19.26 -3.10 -14.14
C ASN A 223 20.31 -2.31 -14.94
N ILE A 224 20.80 -1.20 -14.41
CA ILE A 224 21.81 -0.37 -15.03
C ILE A 224 23.16 -1.01 -14.72
N PHE A 225 23.47 -2.04 -15.49
CA PHE A 225 24.77 -2.67 -15.39
C PHE A 225 25.72 -1.98 -16.36
N ASN A 226 26.97 -1.91 -15.93
CA ASN A 226 28.05 -1.72 -16.86
C ASN A 226 28.00 -2.90 -17.87
N PRO A 227 27.88 -2.66 -19.19
CA PRO A 227 27.85 -3.72 -20.20
C PRO A 227 29.12 -4.58 -20.22
N TYR A 228 30.18 -4.15 -19.52
CA TYR A 228 31.41 -4.91 -19.31
C TYR A 228 31.36 -5.84 -18.08
N ALA A 229 30.30 -5.83 -17.28
CA ALA A 229 30.15 -6.74 -16.14
C ALA A 229 30.15 -8.21 -16.60
N GLY A 230 31.25 -8.92 -16.37
CA GLY A 230 31.46 -10.30 -16.79
C GLY A 230 32.18 -10.48 -18.14
N ARG A 231 32.56 -9.40 -18.83
CA ARG A 231 33.50 -9.46 -19.96
C ARG A 231 34.90 -9.09 -19.46
N ALA A 232 35.92 -9.87 -19.83
CA ALA A 232 37.30 -9.67 -19.41
C ALA A 232 37.94 -8.34 -19.88
N ASN A 233 37.25 -7.60 -20.75
CA ASN A 233 37.77 -6.39 -21.39
C ASN A 233 36.87 -5.20 -21.05
N VAL A 234 37.08 -4.62 -19.87
CA VAL A 234 36.82 -3.19 -19.69
C VAL A 234 37.79 -2.46 -20.64
N PRO A 235 37.38 -1.41 -21.38
CA PRO A 235 38.26 -0.71 -22.32
C PRO A 235 39.23 0.21 -21.57
N VAL A 236 39.98 -0.36 -20.63
CA VAL A 236 40.97 0.33 -19.82
C VAL A 236 42.21 -0.55 -19.81
N GLU A 237 43.31 -0.04 -20.34
CA GLU A 237 44.57 -0.76 -20.35
C GLU A 237 45.03 -1.07 -18.93
N LYS A 238 45.76 -2.18 -18.74
CA LYS A 238 46.29 -2.57 -17.41
C LYS A 238 47.24 -1.53 -16.81
N SER A 239 47.77 -0.63 -17.63
CA SER A 239 48.64 0.50 -17.30
C SER A 239 47.91 1.80 -16.98
N ALA A 240 46.58 1.82 -17.02
CA ALA A 240 45.81 3.05 -16.85
C ALA A 240 46.01 3.68 -15.47
N THR A 241 46.14 5.00 -15.46
CA THR A 241 46.21 5.81 -14.25
C THR A 241 44.85 5.86 -13.54
N GLN A 242 44.86 6.17 -12.24
CA GLN A 242 43.63 6.29 -11.44
C GLN A 242 42.61 7.28 -12.07
N THR A 243 43.10 8.37 -12.66
CA THR A 243 42.26 9.38 -13.33
C THR A 243 41.57 8.82 -14.56
N GLU A 244 42.27 8.01 -15.36
CA GLU A 244 41.72 7.36 -16.56
C GLU A 244 40.68 6.29 -16.20
N ILE A 245 40.94 5.51 -15.14
CA ILE A 245 39.97 4.55 -14.61
C ILE A 245 38.70 5.26 -14.15
N LEU A 246 38.83 6.35 -13.38
CA LEU A 246 37.69 7.13 -12.91
C LEU A 246 36.90 7.76 -14.07
N CYS A 247 37.58 8.27 -15.09
CA CYS A 247 36.96 8.80 -16.30
C CYS A 247 36.18 7.72 -17.05
N ALA A 248 36.77 6.54 -17.24
CA ALA A 248 36.14 5.41 -17.92
C ALA A 248 34.90 4.88 -17.16
N VAL A 249 34.94 4.83 -15.83
CA VAL A 249 33.78 4.44 -15.01
C VAL A 249 32.66 5.48 -15.11
N ARG A 250 33.00 6.77 -15.04
CA ARG A 250 32.01 7.87 -15.12
C ARG A 250 31.34 7.97 -16.49
N ASN A 251 32.07 7.66 -17.55
CA ASN A 251 31.58 7.72 -18.93
C ASN A 251 31.02 6.37 -19.42
N ALA A 252 30.97 5.34 -18.56
CA ALA A 252 30.43 4.05 -18.94
C ALA A 252 28.95 4.20 -19.30
N GLU A 253 28.58 3.82 -20.53
CA GLU A 253 27.19 3.80 -20.94
C GLU A 253 26.48 2.67 -20.21
N LEU A 254 25.75 3.10 -19.20
CA LEU A 254 24.94 2.35 -18.29
C LEU A 254 23.69 1.81 -19.02
N ARG A 255 23.59 0.49 -19.21
CA ARG A 255 22.53 -0.14 -20.03
C ARG A 255 21.61 -1.03 -19.20
N ASN A 256 20.33 -1.07 -19.57
CA ASN A 256 19.36 -2.04 -19.05
C ASN A 256 19.70 -3.45 -19.58
N VAL A 257 19.94 -4.40 -18.67
CA VAL A 257 20.17 -5.80 -19.01
C VAL A 257 18.93 -6.64 -18.67
N ASP A 258 18.47 -7.44 -19.64
CA ASP A 258 17.39 -8.39 -19.42
C ASP A 258 17.86 -9.51 -18.48
N ARG A 259 17.16 -9.73 -17.36
CA ARG A 259 17.41 -10.83 -16.41
C ARG A 259 16.16 -11.69 -16.20
N ASN A 260 16.35 -12.94 -15.77
CA ASN A 260 15.25 -13.79 -15.29
C ASN A 260 14.86 -13.30 -13.89
N GLY A 261 13.57 -13.01 -13.68
CA GLY A 261 13.04 -12.44 -12.44
C GLY A 261 11.89 -11.47 -12.75
N HIS A 262 11.17 -11.01 -11.72
CA HIS A 262 10.17 -9.96 -11.92
C HIS A 262 10.90 -8.64 -12.15
N GLY A 263 10.62 -7.97 -13.27
CA GLY A 263 11.06 -6.60 -13.51
C GLY A 263 10.27 -5.57 -12.71
N GLU A 264 9.20 -6.01 -12.04
CA GLU A 264 8.35 -5.18 -11.21
C GLU A 264 8.88 -5.16 -9.77
N ALA A 265 8.91 -3.95 -9.18
CA ALA A 265 9.32 -3.74 -7.80
C ALA A 265 8.54 -4.56 -6.75
N PRO A 266 7.19 -4.62 -6.77
CA PRO A 266 6.43 -5.30 -5.72
C PRO A 266 6.80 -6.79 -5.52
N PRO A 267 6.76 -7.64 -6.57
CA PRO A 267 7.08 -9.05 -6.39
C PRO A 267 8.57 -9.28 -6.05
N PHE A 268 9.44 -8.39 -6.52
CA PHE A 268 10.88 -8.47 -6.25
C PHE A 268 11.18 -8.27 -4.77
N ILE A 269 10.57 -7.25 -4.13
CA ILE A 269 10.69 -7.00 -2.69
C ILE A 269 10.25 -8.25 -1.90
N PHE A 270 9.12 -8.85 -2.28
CA PHE A 270 8.63 -10.08 -1.66
C PHE A 270 9.65 -11.22 -1.78
N MET A 271 10.13 -11.51 -3.00
CA MET A 271 11.03 -12.63 -3.28
C MET A 271 12.36 -12.53 -2.54
N VAL A 272 12.97 -11.35 -2.53
CA VAL A 272 14.26 -11.13 -1.85
C VAL A 272 14.10 -11.25 -0.35
N THR A 273 13.05 -10.65 0.22
CA THR A 273 12.74 -10.75 1.65
C THR A 273 12.53 -12.22 2.05
N ALA A 274 11.69 -12.95 1.29
CA ALA A 274 11.41 -14.35 1.54
C ALA A 274 12.66 -15.23 1.44
N TYR A 275 13.55 -14.96 0.48
CA TYR A 275 14.83 -15.65 0.34
C TYR A 275 15.75 -15.42 1.55
N CYS A 276 15.92 -14.16 1.98
CA CYS A 276 16.73 -13.84 3.15
C CYS A 276 16.24 -14.57 4.40
N ILE A 277 14.92 -14.54 4.65
CA ILE A 277 14.30 -15.25 5.79
C ILE A 277 14.53 -16.75 5.67
N ALA A 278 14.25 -17.35 4.50
CA ALA A 278 14.48 -18.77 4.28
C ALA A 278 15.95 -19.15 4.51
N TRP A 279 16.90 -18.28 4.18
CA TRP A 279 18.31 -18.56 4.41
C TRP A 279 18.71 -18.54 5.88
N THR A 280 18.07 -17.71 6.70
CA THR A 280 18.43 -17.55 8.11
C THR A 280 18.02 -18.76 8.97
N TYR A 281 16.86 -19.36 8.71
CA TYR A 281 16.33 -20.42 9.57
C TYR A 281 16.64 -21.81 9.02
N GLU A 282 17.24 -22.67 9.85
CA GLU A 282 17.54 -24.06 9.49
C GLU A 282 16.31 -24.88 9.13
N GLU A 283 15.16 -24.52 9.70
CA GLU A 283 13.87 -25.19 9.48
C GLU A 283 13.26 -24.92 8.10
N SER A 284 13.78 -23.93 7.38
CA SER A 284 13.24 -23.57 6.08
C SER A 284 13.41 -24.72 5.07
N PRO A 285 12.46 -24.89 4.12
CA PRO A 285 12.59 -25.87 3.05
C PRO A 285 13.90 -25.74 2.27
N LEU A 286 14.34 -24.50 2.03
CA LEU A 286 15.60 -24.19 1.34
C LEU A 286 16.82 -24.69 2.13
N ARG A 287 16.90 -24.41 3.44
CA ARG A 287 18.05 -24.84 4.26
C ARG A 287 18.09 -26.35 4.45
N LYS A 288 16.92 -26.97 4.62
CA LYS A 288 16.79 -28.44 4.64
C LYS A 288 17.26 -29.07 3.33
N TYR A 289 16.92 -28.46 2.19
CA TYR A 289 17.38 -28.91 0.88
C TYR A 289 18.90 -28.78 0.74
N VAL A 290 19.47 -27.61 1.06
CA VAL A 290 20.92 -27.35 0.90
C VAL A 290 21.76 -28.30 1.75
N LYS A 291 21.33 -28.59 2.99
CA LYS A 291 22.00 -29.56 3.87
C LYS A 291 22.04 -30.97 3.26
N LYS A 292 21.03 -31.34 2.48
CA LYS A 292 20.96 -32.64 1.79
C LYS A 292 21.69 -32.66 0.44
N SER A 293 21.85 -31.51 -0.21
CA SER A 293 22.24 -31.40 -1.63
C SER A 293 23.64 -30.83 -1.86
N ALA A 294 24.40 -30.55 -0.80
CA ALA A 294 25.73 -29.92 -0.84
C ALA A 294 25.79 -28.59 -1.62
N GLY A 295 24.68 -27.85 -1.69
CA GLY A 295 24.58 -26.57 -2.39
C GLY A 295 23.12 -26.17 -2.66
N PHE A 296 22.93 -25.02 -3.32
CA PHE A 296 21.59 -24.55 -3.76
C PHE A 296 20.92 -25.51 -4.76
N GLY A 297 21.70 -26.39 -5.38
CA GLY A 297 21.27 -27.36 -6.36
C GLY A 297 20.85 -26.74 -7.69
N GLU A 298 20.66 -27.61 -8.67
CA GLU A 298 20.02 -27.29 -9.95
C GLU A 298 18.64 -26.60 -9.78
N PRO A 299 17.77 -27.03 -8.84
CA PRO A 299 16.41 -26.51 -8.74
C PRO A 299 16.32 -25.01 -8.40
N TRP A 300 17.11 -24.54 -7.44
CA TRP A 300 17.12 -23.12 -7.06
C TRP A 300 17.89 -22.29 -8.09
N THR A 301 19.04 -22.79 -8.54
CA THR A 301 19.93 -22.06 -9.45
C THR A 301 19.32 -21.87 -10.83
N ASN A 302 18.70 -22.90 -11.41
CA ASN A 302 18.02 -22.77 -12.71
C ASN A 302 16.82 -21.82 -12.66
N LYS A 303 16.22 -21.62 -11.47
CA LYS A 303 15.08 -20.72 -11.30
C LYS A 303 15.49 -19.25 -11.20
N HIS A 304 16.62 -18.97 -10.52
CA HIS A 304 17.07 -17.61 -10.24
C HIS A 304 18.28 -17.15 -11.07
N SER A 305 18.82 -18.00 -11.93
CA SER A 305 19.96 -17.68 -12.82
C SER A 305 19.60 -17.93 -14.29
N LYS A 306 20.10 -17.06 -15.18
CA LYS A 306 20.14 -17.34 -16.64
C LYS A 306 21.21 -18.36 -17.01
N LEU A 307 22.20 -18.57 -16.13
CA LEU A 307 23.22 -19.59 -16.31
C LEU A 307 22.63 -20.93 -15.84
N ARG A 308 22.20 -21.75 -16.80
CA ARG A 308 21.95 -23.17 -16.53
C ARG A 308 23.30 -23.81 -16.24
N PHE A 309 23.49 -24.31 -15.04
CA PHE A 309 24.60 -25.22 -14.80
C PHE A 309 24.24 -26.53 -15.49
N SER A 310 24.81 -26.76 -16.67
CA SER A 310 24.95 -28.14 -17.14
C SER A 310 25.87 -28.81 -16.13
N SER A 311 25.36 -29.84 -15.46
CA SER A 311 26.19 -30.73 -14.65
C SER A 311 27.43 -31.10 -15.45
N PRO A 312 28.66 -31.06 -14.87
CA PRO A 312 29.82 -31.57 -15.56
C PRO A 312 29.53 -33.01 -15.93
N GLN A 313 29.44 -33.30 -17.23
CA GLN A 313 29.48 -34.66 -17.71
C GLN A 313 30.77 -35.25 -17.15
N THR A 314 30.63 -36.23 -16.26
CA THR A 314 31.73 -37.10 -15.88
C THR A 314 32.24 -37.75 -17.16
N ALA A 315 33.30 -37.18 -17.71
CA ALA A 315 34.13 -37.83 -18.70
C ALA A 315 34.80 -39.01 -17.99
N TYR A 316 34.25 -40.20 -18.25
CA TYR A 316 35.01 -41.44 -18.26
C TYR A 316 35.31 -41.79 -19.71
#